data_AF-A0A1V4X161-F1
#
_entry.id   AF-A0A1V4X161-F1
#
_cell.length_a   1.000
_cell.length_b   1.000
_cell.length_c   1.000
_cell.angle_alpha   90.00
_cell.angle_beta   90.00
_cell.angle_gamma   90.00
#
_symmetry.space_group_name_H-M   'P 1'
#
loop_
_entity.id
_entity.type
_entity.pdbx_description
1 polymer ?
#
loop_
_entity_poly.entity_id
_entity_poly.type
_entity_poly.pdbx_seq_one_letter_code
_entity_poly.pdbx_strand_id
1 'polypeptide(L)'
;MADDPILRRLTGDFRRLAEIVGVENALRVSQEFGGLWISIPKLDALRRESRDAEIRGEYDKAVDNKTDVVRTLARKYNLTARQIYNILGIQPEGDPDLVLPLFFNETPPVK
;
A
#
# COMPACT_ATOMS: atom_id res chain seq x y z
N MET A 1 -19.39 30.94 -7.59
CA MET A 1 -19.57 29.57 -8.12
C MET A 1 -20.54 28.76 -7.23
N ALA A 2 -21.64 29.34 -6.73
CA ALA A 2 -22.37 28.74 -5.61
C ALA A 2 -23.89 28.91 -5.68
N ASP A 3 -24.49 28.86 -6.88
CA ASP A 3 -25.96 28.90 -6.99
C ASP A 3 -26.48 28.09 -8.18
N ASP A 4 -25.97 26.86 -8.32
CA ASP A 4 -26.60 25.91 -9.24
C ASP A 4 -27.85 25.31 -8.56
N PRO A 5 -29.06 25.50 -9.11
CA PRO A 5 -30.31 24.98 -8.53
C PRO A 5 -30.32 23.46 -8.34
N ILE A 6 -29.44 22.73 -9.04
CA ILE A 6 -29.28 21.28 -8.89
C ILE A 6 -28.57 20.93 -7.57
N LEU A 7 -27.56 21.69 -7.14
CA LEU A 7 -26.81 21.42 -5.90
C LEU A 7 -27.71 21.39 -4.65
N ARG A 8 -28.73 22.26 -4.60
CA ARG A 8 -29.69 22.31 -3.48
C ARG A 8 -30.59 21.07 -3.40
N ARG A 9 -30.72 20.34 -4.50
CA ARG A 9 -31.49 19.09 -4.59
C ARG A 9 -30.62 17.85 -4.38
N LEU A 10 -29.31 17.95 -4.56
CA LEU A 10 -28.38 16.87 -4.22
C LEU A 10 -28.32 16.72 -2.69
N THR A 11 -28.50 15.50 -2.21
CA THR A 11 -28.48 15.18 -0.77
C THR A 11 -27.34 14.21 -0.43
N GLY A 12 -26.93 14.20 0.83
CA GLY A 12 -25.95 13.24 1.36
C GLY A 12 -24.57 13.32 0.72
N ASP A 13 -23.97 12.15 0.51
CA ASP A 13 -22.58 12.00 0.02
C ASP A 13 -22.38 12.54 -1.39
N PHE A 14 -23.42 12.50 -2.22
CA PHE A 14 -23.33 12.98 -3.59
C PHE A 14 -23.21 14.51 -3.68
N ARG A 15 -23.79 15.24 -2.72
CA ARG A 15 -23.57 16.68 -2.60
C ARG A 15 -22.10 16.98 -2.26
N ARG A 16 -21.52 16.24 -1.31
CA ARG A 16 -20.11 16.37 -0.94
C ARG A 16 -19.20 16.09 -2.12
N LEU A 17 -19.52 15.06 -2.92
CA LEU A 17 -18.83 14.78 -4.17
C LEU A 17 -18.88 15.98 -5.12
N ALA A 18 -20.06 16.56 -5.35
CA ALA A 18 -20.23 17.72 -6.23
C ALA A 18 -19.50 18.98 -5.74
N GLU A 19 -19.37 19.18 -4.42
CA GLU A 19 -18.58 20.26 -3.84
C GLU A 19 -17.07 20.07 -4.09
N ILE A 20 -16.58 18.83 -4.19
CA ILE A 20 -15.16 18.51 -4.46
C ILE A 20 -14.83 18.57 -5.94
N VAL A 21 -15.64 17.94 -6.80
CA VAL A 21 -15.34 17.78 -8.24
C VAL A 21 -16.00 18.83 -9.13
N GLY A 22 -16.93 19.62 -8.59
CA GLY A 22 -17.79 20.54 -9.32
C GLY A 22 -19.10 19.90 -9.79
N VAL A 23 -20.14 20.73 -9.95
CA VAL A 23 -21.50 20.29 -10.30
C VAL A 23 -21.54 19.54 -11.63
N GLU A 24 -20.85 20.07 -12.64
CA GLU A 24 -20.83 19.49 -13.98
C GLU A 24 -20.24 18.09 -13.98
N ASN A 25 -19.10 17.89 -13.31
CA ASN A 25 -18.45 16.59 -13.22
C ASN A 25 -19.27 15.60 -12.39
N ALA A 26 -19.92 16.05 -11.33
CA ALA A 26 -20.84 15.21 -10.57
C ALA A 26 -22.02 14.75 -11.43
N LEU A 27 -22.60 15.62 -12.25
CA LEU A 27 -23.68 15.24 -13.17
C LEU A 27 -23.21 14.22 -14.21
N ARG A 28 -22.00 14.35 -14.74
CA ARG A 28 -21.41 13.31 -15.62
C ARG A 28 -21.27 11.97 -14.90
N VAL A 29 -20.86 11.96 -13.64
CA VAL A 29 -20.82 10.72 -12.83
C VAL A 29 -22.22 10.13 -12.64
N SER A 30 -23.25 10.95 -12.42
CA SER A 30 -24.64 10.47 -12.37
C SER A 30 -25.13 9.91 -13.71
N GLN A 31 -24.72 10.52 -14.82
CA GLN A 31 -25.13 10.08 -16.16
C GLN A 31 -24.52 8.73 -16.52
N GLU A 32 -23.24 8.51 -16.20
CA GLU A 32 -22.52 7.28 -16.56
C GLU A 32 -22.72 6.15 -15.54
N PHE A 33 -22.77 6.46 -14.25
CA PHE A 33 -22.78 5.47 -13.16
C PHE A 33 -24.07 5.45 -12.34
N GLY A 34 -25.08 6.23 -12.74
CA GLY A 34 -26.37 6.30 -12.02
C GLY A 34 -27.05 4.93 -11.91
N GLY A 35 -27.49 4.58 -10.69
CA GLY A 35 -28.13 3.30 -10.40
C GLY A 35 -27.16 2.14 -10.14
N LEU A 36 -25.85 2.36 -10.28
CA LEU A 36 -24.82 1.38 -9.92
C LEU A 36 -24.29 1.62 -8.50
N TRP A 37 -23.87 0.54 -7.85
CA TRP A 37 -23.09 0.60 -6.61
C TRP A 37 -21.61 0.60 -6.94
N ILE A 38 -20.99 1.78 -6.90
CA ILE A 38 -19.54 1.93 -7.08
C ILE A 38 -18.83 1.94 -5.74
N SER A 39 -17.76 1.15 -5.61
CA SER A 39 -16.89 1.20 -4.43
C SER A 39 -15.80 2.23 -4.66
N ILE A 40 -15.71 3.24 -3.80
CA ILE A 40 -14.62 4.23 -3.85
C ILE A 40 -13.45 3.69 -3.03
N PRO A 41 -12.33 3.29 -3.67
CA PRO A 41 -11.18 2.75 -2.95
C PRO A 41 -10.49 3.84 -2.13
N LYS A 42 -9.89 3.43 -1.00
CA LYS A 42 -9.05 4.32 -0.20
C LYS A 42 -7.77 4.64 -0.96
N LEU A 43 -7.44 5.92 -1.08
CA LEU A 43 -6.23 6.36 -1.80
C LEU A 43 -4.96 5.72 -1.24
N ASP A 44 -4.86 5.54 0.08
CA ASP A 44 -3.71 4.89 0.73
C ASP A 44 -3.59 3.40 0.39
N ALA A 45 -4.71 2.72 0.08
CA ALA A 45 -4.66 1.34 -0.39
C ALA A 45 -4.10 1.29 -1.82
N LEU A 46 -4.63 2.12 -2.72
CA LEU A 46 -4.16 2.21 -4.10
C LEU A 46 -2.68 2.61 -4.19
N ARG A 47 -2.24 3.59 -3.39
CA ARG A 47 -0.83 4.00 -3.33
C ARG A 47 0.08 2.86 -2.85
N ARG A 48 -0.36 2.10 -1.84
CA ARG A 48 0.39 0.93 -1.37
C ARG A 48 0.47 -0.15 -2.45
N GLU A 49 -0.65 -0.48 -3.10
CA GLU A 49 -0.68 -1.46 -4.19
C GLU A 49 0.24 -1.07 -5.35
N SER A 50 0.20 0.20 -5.77
CA SER A 50 1.07 0.72 -6.82
C SER A 50 2.55 0.61 -6.44
N ARG A 51 2.93 1.00 -5.22
CA ARG A 51 4.30 0.87 -4.72
C ARG A 51 4.73 -0.59 -4.66
N ASP A 52 3.87 -1.45 -4.14
CA ASP A 52 4.17 -2.87 -3.98
C ASP A 52 4.34 -3.57 -5.34
N ALA A 53 3.58 -3.15 -6.36
CA ALA A 53 3.76 -3.60 -7.74
C ALA A 53 5.09 -3.14 -8.34
N GLU A 54 5.51 -1.90 -8.07
CA GLU A 54 6.81 -1.38 -8.52
C GLU A 54 7.97 -2.14 -7.87
N ILE A 55 7.89 -2.39 -6.55
CA ILE A 55 8.88 -3.18 -5.81
C ILE A 55 9.03 -4.59 -6.40
N ARG A 56 7.92 -5.27 -6.72
CA ARG A 56 7.97 -6.59 -7.38
C ARG A 56 8.63 -6.50 -8.76
N GLY A 57 8.25 -5.50 -9.56
CA GLY A 57 8.84 -5.30 -10.89
C GLY A 57 10.34 -5.02 -10.86
N GLU A 58 10.83 -4.29 -9.87
CA GLU A 58 12.28 -4.05 -9.69
C GLU A 58 13.01 -5.31 -9.20
N TYR A 59 12.42 -6.06 -8.29
CA TYR A 59 12.98 -7.31 -7.78
C TYR A 59 13.10 -8.40 -8.88
N ASP A 60 12.08 -8.50 -9.74
CA ASP A 60 12.06 -9.48 -10.84
C ASP A 60 13.11 -9.16 -11.91
N LYS A 61 13.36 -7.87 -12.17
CA LYS A 61 14.38 -7.41 -13.14
C LYS A 61 15.81 -7.56 -12.63
N ALA A 62 16.01 -7.67 -11.32
CA ALA A 62 17.35 -7.75 -10.75
C ALA A 62 17.99 -9.12 -11.03
N VAL A 63 19.18 -9.09 -11.66
CA VAL A 63 19.99 -10.27 -12.02
C VAL A 63 20.98 -10.63 -10.89
N ASP A 64 21.29 -9.67 -10.01
CA ASP A 64 22.24 -9.80 -8.92
C ASP A 64 21.69 -10.60 -7.71
N ASN A 65 22.53 -10.80 -6.69
CA ASN A 65 22.18 -11.46 -5.44
C ASN A 65 20.87 -10.90 -4.85
N LYS A 66 19.84 -11.76 -4.77
CA LYS A 66 18.49 -11.39 -4.33
C LYS A 66 18.46 -10.77 -2.93
N THR A 67 19.39 -11.15 -2.04
CA THR A 67 19.49 -10.59 -0.68
C THR A 67 19.93 -9.12 -0.69
N ASP A 68 20.88 -8.77 -1.55
CA ASP A 68 21.39 -7.38 -1.66
C ASP A 68 20.40 -6.46 -2.36
N VAL A 69 19.62 -7.00 -3.30
CA VAL A 69 18.49 -6.30 -3.94
C VAL A 69 17.43 -5.92 -2.90
N VAL A 70 17.06 -6.83 -2.00
CA VAL A 70 16.09 -6.54 -0.92
C VAL A 70 16.58 -5.42 -0.02
N ARG A 71 17.87 -5.43 0.38
CA ARG A 71 18.46 -4.36 1.19
C ARG A 71 18.48 -3.01 0.47
N THR A 72 18.71 -3.02 -0.84
CA THR A 72 18.70 -1.82 -1.67
C THR A 72 17.28 -1.24 -1.81
N LEU A 73 16.29 -2.10 -2.08
CA LEU A 73 14.87 -1.72 -2.16
C LEU A 73 14.35 -1.17 -0.82
N ALA A 74 14.72 -1.79 0.30
CA ALA A 74 14.39 -1.32 1.64
C ALA A 74 14.85 0.14 1.87
N ARG A 75 16.08 0.47 1.49
CA ARG A 75 16.62 1.84 1.57
C ARG A 75 15.91 2.80 0.62
N LYS A 76 15.69 2.40 -0.63
CA LYS A 76 15.05 3.22 -1.66
C LYS A 76 13.61 3.62 -1.29
N TYR A 77 12.83 2.66 -0.78
CA TYR A 77 11.42 2.87 -0.43
C TYR A 77 11.21 3.26 1.05
N ASN A 78 12.30 3.42 1.82
CA ASN A 78 12.26 3.67 3.26
C ASN A 78 11.38 2.65 4.02
N LEU A 79 11.55 1.37 3.68
CA LEU A 79 10.85 0.24 4.27
C LEU A 79 11.83 -0.69 4.97
N THR A 80 11.33 -1.46 5.93
CA THR A 80 12.14 -2.51 6.55
C THR A 80 12.32 -3.69 5.59
N ALA A 81 13.42 -4.44 5.70
CA ALA A 81 13.63 -5.65 4.90
C ALA A 81 12.46 -6.64 5.06
N ARG A 82 11.92 -6.78 6.29
CA ARG A 82 10.71 -7.58 6.57
C ARG A 82 9.50 -7.13 5.75
N GLN A 83 9.27 -5.82 5.60
CA GLN A 83 8.17 -5.32 4.78
C GLN A 83 8.38 -5.64 3.30
N ILE A 84 9.61 -5.55 2.79
CA ILE A 84 9.92 -5.96 1.42
C ILE A 84 9.66 -7.47 1.23
N TYR A 85 10.11 -8.33 2.15
CA TYR A 85 9.81 -9.76 2.11
C TYR A 85 8.30 -10.05 2.13
N ASN A 86 7.54 -9.35 2.97
CA ASN A 86 6.07 -9.47 3.02
C ASN A 86 5.41 -9.05 1.69
N ILE A 87 5.90 -7.99 1.05
CA ILE A 87 5.38 -7.51 -0.25
C ILE A 87 5.68 -8.53 -1.35
N LEU A 88 6.89 -9.10 -1.33
CA LEU A 88 7.33 -10.11 -2.29
C LEU A 88 6.72 -11.50 -2.04
N GLY A 89 6.17 -11.76 -0.85
CA GLY A 89 5.56 -13.04 -0.50
C GLY A 89 6.57 -14.18 -0.32
N ILE A 90 7.84 -13.85 -0.10
CA ILE A 90 8.95 -14.81 0.04
C ILE A 90 9.47 -14.81 1.48
N GLN A 91 9.97 -15.96 1.92
CA GLN A 91 10.72 -16.05 3.17
C GLN A 91 12.19 -15.73 2.89
N PRO A 92 12.88 -14.99 3.78
CA PRO A 92 14.33 -14.84 3.66
C PRO A 92 14.98 -16.22 3.75
N GLU A 93 15.77 -16.59 2.73
CA GLU A 93 16.71 -17.71 2.86
C GLU A 93 17.90 -17.26 3.74
N GLY A 94 17.64 -17.21 5.06
CA GLY A 94 18.62 -16.95 6.11
C GLY A 94 19.13 -15.50 6.26
N ASP A 95 18.81 -14.86 7.40
CA ASP A 95 19.80 -14.10 8.19
C ASP A 95 19.30 -14.02 9.67
N PRO A 96 20.17 -14.22 10.68
CA PRO A 96 19.86 -14.69 12.03
C PRO A 96 19.68 -13.56 13.04
N ASP A 97 18.79 -12.60 12.78
CA ASP A 97 18.44 -11.59 13.79
C ASP A 97 17.65 -12.17 15.00
N LEU A 98 17.60 -13.51 15.12
CA LEU A 98 16.95 -14.26 16.19
C LEU A 98 17.89 -15.22 16.95
N VAL A 99 19.20 -15.17 16.77
CA VAL A 99 20.13 -15.75 17.77
C VAL A 99 20.77 -14.63 18.55
N LEU A 100 19.97 -13.96 19.39
CA LEU A 100 20.52 -13.21 20.51
C LEU A 100 21.24 -14.25 21.41
N PRO A 101 22.56 -14.17 21.66
CA PRO A 101 23.26 -15.12 22.52
C PRO A 101 22.88 -14.97 24.02
N LEU A 102 21.78 -14.32 24.36
CA LEU A 102 21.34 -14.10 25.74
C LEU A 102 20.72 -15.34 26.41
N PHE A 103 20.57 -16.46 25.70
CA PHE A 103 20.00 -17.71 26.25
C PHE A 103 20.93 -18.91 26.19
N PHE A 104 22.20 -18.76 25.80
CA PHE A 104 23.22 -19.75 26.14
C PHE A 104 23.61 -19.55 27.60
N ASN A 105 22.68 -19.89 28.51
CA ASN A 105 23.07 -20.24 29.86
C ASN A 105 24.00 -21.43 29.73
N GLU A 106 25.25 -21.19 30.09
CA GLU A 106 26.25 -22.21 30.36
C GLU A 106 25.56 -23.34 31.13
N THR A 107 25.60 -24.55 30.58
CA THR A 107 25.23 -25.74 31.33
C THR A 107 26.22 -25.81 32.49
N PRO A 108 25.77 -25.81 33.77
CA PRO A 108 26.71 -25.88 34.87
C PRO A 108 27.40 -27.25 34.80
N PRO A 109 28.69 -27.34 35.13
CA PRO A 109 29.42 -28.60 35.05
C PRO A 109 28.80 -29.58 36.05
N VAL A 110 28.34 -30.73 35.55
CA VAL A 110 27.96 -31.86 36.41
C VAL A 110 29.26 -32.48 36.93
N LYS A 111 29.43 -32.42 38.25
CA LYS A 111 30.54 -33.02 38.99
C LYS A 111 30.42 -34.54 39.03
#